data_AF-A0A7W7I7Z0-F1
#
_entry.id   AF-A0A7W7I7Z0-F1
#
_cell.length_a   1.000
_cell.length_b   1.000
_cell.length_c   1.000
_cell.angle_alpha   90.00
_cell.angle_beta   90.00
_cell.angle_gamma   90.00
#
_symmetry.space_group_name_H-M   'P 1'
#
loop_
_entity.id
_entity.type
_entity.pdbx_description
1 polymer ?
#
loop_
_entity_poly.entity_id
_entity_poly.type
_entity_poly.pdbx_seq_one_letter_code
_entity_poly.pdbx_strand_id
1 'polypeptide(L)'
;MRILATLLRPDAGRAEVCGLDVVRDAAEVRERIALTGQYASVDEDLTGMENLVLIGRLLDMRKAGARARAAELLERFELAEDAGRRVSTYSGGMRRRLDLAASMVGRPAVIFLDEPTTGLDPGRREEAWRLIRSMTRDGGTVLLTTQYLEEADALADEITVIDRGAVIASGTPAELKRVTGGQTIVVRPRDPGRLIEVAAILNAVSGRAAETPRRDVVGVPVGEDGERAFAETVHRLEAAGIGVAELSLRLPSLDEVFLTLTGHHAEKEAA
;
A
#
# COMPACT_ATOMS: atom_id res chain seq x y z
N MET A 1 6.10 13.62 -2.47
CA MET A 1 6.82 12.85 -3.51
C MET A 1 7.57 13.73 -4.53
N ARG A 2 6.91 14.65 -5.25
CA ARG A 2 7.55 15.43 -6.34
C ARG A 2 8.84 16.18 -5.96
N ILE A 3 8.93 16.68 -4.72
CA ILE A 3 10.16 17.30 -4.19
C ILE A 3 11.31 16.29 -4.11
N LEU A 4 11.05 15.08 -3.57
CA LEU A 4 12.04 14.01 -3.47
C LEU A 4 12.50 13.53 -4.85
N ALA A 5 11.62 13.59 -5.85
CA ALA A 5 11.93 13.26 -7.23
C ALA A 5 12.60 14.41 -8.03
N THR A 6 12.96 15.52 -7.37
CA THR A 6 13.57 16.73 -7.98
C THR A 6 12.69 17.49 -8.97
N LEU A 7 11.39 17.15 -9.05
CA LEU A 7 10.42 17.76 -9.97
C LEU A 7 9.82 19.08 -9.42
N LEU A 8 10.01 19.35 -8.13
CA LEU A 8 9.54 20.56 -7.48
C LEU A 8 10.58 21.01 -6.45
N ARG A 9 10.81 22.31 -6.33
CA ARG A 9 11.66 22.85 -5.26
C ARG A 9 10.85 22.96 -3.97
N PRO A 10 11.41 22.60 -2.80
CA PRO A 10 10.75 22.83 -1.53
C PRO A 10 10.69 24.35 -1.24
N ASP A 11 9.60 24.80 -0.64
CA ASP A 11 9.45 26.20 -0.19
C ASP A 11 10.39 26.52 0.99
N ALA A 12 10.60 25.53 1.87
CA ALA A 12 11.53 25.58 2.99
C ALA A 12 11.98 24.16 3.39
N GLY A 13 12.99 24.07 4.27
CA GLY A 13 13.50 22.80 4.79
C GLY A 13 14.54 22.15 3.88
N ARG A 14 14.82 20.87 4.15
CA ARG A 14 15.83 20.08 3.44
C ARG A 14 15.34 18.65 3.26
N ALA A 15 15.67 18.06 2.11
CA ALA A 15 15.43 16.65 1.85
C ALA A 15 16.65 16.03 1.18
N GLU A 16 16.94 14.78 1.55
CA GLU A 16 18.00 13.99 0.97
C GLU A 16 17.44 12.68 0.40
N VAL A 17 18.01 12.20 -0.70
CA VAL A 17 17.76 10.87 -1.25
C VAL A 17 19.09 10.20 -1.50
N CYS A 18 19.30 9.00 -0.95
CA CYS A 18 20.59 8.30 -1.00
C CYS A 18 21.78 9.14 -0.53
N GLY A 19 21.57 9.99 0.49
CA GLY A 19 22.58 10.91 1.05
C GLY A 19 22.88 12.15 0.20
N LEU A 20 22.12 12.37 -0.89
CA LEU A 20 22.28 13.50 -1.81
C LEU A 20 21.17 14.53 -1.60
N ASP A 21 21.51 15.82 -1.62
CA ASP A 21 20.53 16.89 -1.45
C ASP A 21 19.67 17.05 -2.73
N VAL A 22 18.34 17.00 -2.59
CA VAL A 22 17.43 16.98 -3.76
C VAL A 22 17.44 18.29 -4.57
N VAL A 23 17.99 19.38 -4.02
CA VAL A 23 18.12 20.67 -4.71
C VAL A 23 19.53 20.84 -5.27
N ARG A 24 20.57 20.59 -4.46
CA ARG A 24 21.97 20.82 -4.85
C ARG A 24 22.50 19.74 -5.79
N ASP A 25 22.13 18.48 -5.54
CA ASP A 25 22.66 17.30 -6.22
C ASP A 25 21.62 16.67 -7.15
N ALA A 26 20.67 17.48 -7.64
CA ALA A 26 19.47 17.01 -8.32
C ALA A 26 19.73 16.11 -9.55
N ALA A 27 20.84 16.33 -10.28
CA ALA A 27 21.21 15.47 -11.41
C ALA A 27 21.62 14.07 -10.96
N GLU A 28 22.47 13.99 -9.93
CA GLU A 28 22.94 12.72 -9.37
C GLU A 28 21.80 11.97 -8.66
N VAL A 29 20.87 12.71 -8.02
CA VAL A 29 19.63 12.11 -7.49
C VAL A 29 18.83 11.45 -8.62
N ARG A 30 18.62 12.12 -9.76
CA ARG A 30 17.87 11.57 -10.90
C ARG A 30 18.50 10.30 -11.51
N GLU A 31 19.81 10.13 -11.40
CA GLU A 31 20.49 8.90 -11.83
C GLU A 31 20.24 7.72 -10.87
N ARG A 32 19.91 7.99 -9.61
CA ARG A 32 19.70 6.98 -8.56
C ARG A 32 18.24 6.64 -8.31
N ILE A 33 17.30 7.37 -8.90
CA ILE A 33 15.87 7.18 -8.66
C ILE A 33 15.15 6.79 -9.93
N ALA A 34 14.02 6.10 -9.77
CA ALA A 34 13.01 5.97 -10.80
C ALA A 34 11.70 6.56 -10.30
N LEU A 35 10.91 7.12 -11.21
CA LEU A 35 9.58 7.62 -10.93
C LEU A 35 8.61 6.99 -11.92
N THR A 36 7.59 6.33 -11.38
CA THR A 36 6.51 5.73 -12.17
C THR A 36 5.21 6.42 -11.80
N GLY A 37 4.56 7.04 -12.79
CA GLY A 37 3.30 7.76 -12.62
C GLY A 37 2.06 6.91 -12.89
N GLN A 38 0.92 7.59 -13.01
CA GLN A 38 -0.38 7.01 -13.38
C GLN A 38 -0.45 6.58 -14.86
N TYR A 39 0.38 7.16 -15.72
CA TYR A 39 0.45 6.84 -17.15
C TYR A 39 1.76 6.15 -17.49
N ALA A 40 1.67 5.13 -18.33
CA ALA A 40 2.84 4.36 -18.75
C ALA A 40 3.78 5.25 -19.56
N SER A 41 5.05 5.27 -19.18
CA SER A 41 6.11 6.05 -19.83
C SER A 41 6.63 5.43 -21.15
N VAL A 42 5.93 4.41 -21.63
CA VAL A 42 6.34 3.55 -22.75
C VAL A 42 5.71 4.02 -24.06
N ASP A 43 6.49 3.92 -25.13
CA ASP A 43 6.07 4.26 -26.49
C ASP A 43 5.25 3.10 -27.09
N GLU A 44 4.02 3.40 -27.52
CA GLU A 44 3.07 2.41 -28.04
C GLU A 44 3.41 1.92 -29.46
N ASP A 45 4.23 2.66 -30.22
CA ASP A 45 4.66 2.31 -31.56
C ASP A 45 5.82 1.30 -31.55
N LEU A 46 6.59 1.30 -30.47
CA LEU A 46 7.72 0.40 -30.24
C LEU A 46 7.28 -0.95 -29.65
N THR A 47 8.14 -1.95 -29.79
CA THR A 47 8.00 -3.22 -29.06
C THR A 47 8.44 -3.10 -27.60
N GLY A 48 8.09 -4.08 -26.76
CA GLY A 48 8.55 -4.11 -25.37
C GLY A 48 10.07 -4.12 -25.26
N MET A 49 10.75 -4.90 -26.11
CA MET A 49 12.22 -4.92 -26.20
C MET A 49 12.79 -3.56 -26.61
N GLU A 50 12.23 -2.93 -27.64
CA GLU A 50 12.73 -1.64 -28.14
C GLU A 50 12.55 -0.53 -27.11
N ASN A 51 11.42 -0.51 -26.38
CA ASN A 51 11.20 0.42 -25.28
C ASN A 51 12.30 0.33 -24.22
N LEU A 52 12.55 -0.86 -23.69
CA LEU A 52 13.54 -1.03 -22.62
C LEU A 52 14.97 -0.77 -23.12
N VAL A 53 15.27 -1.15 -24.37
CA VAL A 53 16.56 -0.82 -25.00
C VAL A 53 16.70 0.70 -25.15
N LEU A 54 15.68 1.40 -25.63
CA LEU A 54 15.69 2.86 -25.77
C LEU A 54 15.98 3.54 -24.43
N ILE A 55 15.28 3.15 -23.36
CA ILE A 55 15.49 3.68 -22.01
C ILE A 55 16.94 3.40 -21.56
N GLY A 56 17.43 2.18 -21.73
CA GLY A 56 18.81 1.84 -21.39
C GLY A 56 19.83 2.70 -22.16
N ARG A 57 19.56 3.01 -23.43
CA ARG A 57 20.41 3.89 -24.24
C ARG A 57 20.38 5.34 -23.76
N LEU A 58 19.23 5.83 -23.28
CA LEU A 58 19.10 7.16 -22.68
C LEU A 58 19.81 7.26 -21.32
N LEU A 59 19.95 6.13 -20.62
CA LEU A 59 20.74 5.98 -19.40
C LEU A 59 22.20 5.58 -19.67
N ASP A 60 22.75 5.98 -20.82
CA ASP A 60 24.14 5.77 -21.24
C ASP A 60 24.63 4.32 -21.33
N MET A 61 23.73 3.33 -21.34
CA MET A 61 24.13 1.93 -21.54
C MET A 61 24.58 1.70 -22.99
N ARG A 62 25.64 0.91 -23.16
CA ARG A 62 26.01 0.38 -24.49
C ARG A 62 24.89 -0.52 -25.02
N LYS A 63 24.67 -0.52 -26.34
CA LYS A 63 23.59 -1.28 -27.00
C LYS A 63 23.50 -2.75 -26.57
N ALA A 64 24.65 -3.44 -26.47
CA ALA A 64 24.69 -4.83 -26.02
C ALA A 64 24.21 -4.98 -24.56
N GLY A 65 24.66 -4.09 -23.67
CA GLY A 65 24.24 -4.07 -22.26
C GLY A 65 22.76 -3.72 -22.10
N ALA A 66 22.26 -2.72 -22.84
CA ALA A 66 20.85 -2.36 -22.85
C ALA A 66 19.96 -3.53 -23.30
N ARG A 67 20.37 -4.27 -24.35
CA ARG A 67 19.63 -5.44 -24.83
C ARG A 67 19.63 -6.59 -23.83
N ALA A 68 20.76 -6.87 -23.19
CA ALA A 68 20.85 -7.89 -22.15
C ALA A 68 19.95 -7.53 -20.95
N ARG A 69 20.00 -6.27 -20.51
CA ARG A 69 19.15 -5.76 -19.42
C ARG A 69 17.67 -5.79 -19.77
N ALA A 70 17.31 -5.40 -20.99
CA ALA A 70 15.93 -5.48 -21.47
C ALA A 70 15.41 -6.92 -21.46
N ALA A 71 16.20 -7.88 -21.95
CA ALA A 71 15.82 -9.30 -21.93
C ALA A 71 15.59 -9.82 -20.50
N GLU A 72 16.52 -9.53 -19.58
CA GLU A 72 16.41 -9.88 -18.15
C GLU A 72 15.12 -9.33 -17.53
N LEU A 73 14.81 -8.06 -17.80
CA LEU A 73 13.61 -7.41 -17.26
C LEU A 73 12.33 -7.94 -17.89
N LEU A 74 12.31 -8.22 -19.20
CA LEU A 74 11.15 -8.82 -19.85
C LEU A 74 10.87 -10.22 -19.32
N GLU A 75 11.89 -11.02 -19.02
CA GLU A 75 11.73 -12.32 -18.39
C GLU A 75 11.17 -12.20 -16.97
N ARG A 76 11.77 -11.33 -16.16
CA ARG A 76 11.34 -11.08 -14.77
C ARG A 76 9.91 -10.57 -14.65
N PHE A 77 9.49 -9.72 -15.58
CA PHE A 77 8.13 -9.15 -15.61
C PHE A 77 7.18 -9.99 -16.47
N GLU A 78 7.53 -11.23 -16.81
CA GLU A 78 6.67 -12.19 -17.52
C GLU A 78 6.16 -11.66 -18.87
N LEU A 79 7.02 -10.93 -19.59
CA LEU A 79 6.76 -10.29 -20.90
C LEU A 79 7.68 -10.82 -22.01
N ALA A 80 8.50 -11.84 -21.74
CA ALA A 80 9.47 -12.37 -22.70
C ALA A 80 8.82 -12.90 -23.99
N GLU A 81 7.68 -13.60 -23.90
CA GLU A 81 6.99 -14.17 -25.06
C GLU A 81 6.40 -13.09 -25.99
N ASP A 82 5.99 -11.96 -25.41
CA ASP A 82 5.37 -10.85 -26.14
C ASP A 82 6.39 -9.75 -26.52
N ALA A 83 7.66 -9.88 -26.15
CA ALA A 83 8.68 -8.85 -26.25
C ALA A 83 8.85 -8.21 -27.64
N GLY A 84 8.56 -8.97 -28.71
CA GLY A 84 8.63 -8.53 -30.10
C GLY A 84 7.33 -7.95 -30.66
N ARG A 85 6.24 -7.92 -29.89
CA ARG A 85 4.98 -7.31 -30.28
C ARG A 85 4.98 -5.82 -29.93
N ARG A 86 4.31 -5.01 -30.74
CA ARG A 86 4.12 -3.58 -30.45
C ARG A 86 3.30 -3.38 -29.18
N VAL A 87 3.69 -2.40 -28.39
CA VAL A 87 3.06 -2.08 -27.10
C VAL A 87 1.62 -1.59 -27.26
N SER A 88 1.26 -0.98 -28.39
CA SER A 88 -0.13 -0.69 -28.76
C SER A 88 -1.06 -1.93 -28.75
N THR A 89 -0.50 -3.14 -28.90
CA THR A 89 -1.25 -4.40 -28.85
C THR A 89 -1.30 -5.04 -27.46
N TYR A 90 -0.63 -4.45 -26.47
CA TYR A 90 -0.56 -4.97 -25.11
C TYR A 90 -1.86 -4.70 -24.35
N SER A 91 -2.25 -5.66 -23.51
CA SER A 91 -3.29 -5.43 -22.51
C SER A 91 -2.85 -4.34 -21.52
N GLY A 92 -3.79 -3.76 -20.78
CA GLY A 92 -3.44 -2.76 -19.74
C GLY A 92 -2.45 -3.30 -18.70
N GLY A 93 -2.61 -4.56 -18.28
CA GLY A 93 -1.70 -5.22 -17.34
C GLY A 93 -0.30 -5.42 -17.93
N MET A 94 -0.19 -5.82 -19.20
CA MET A 94 1.10 -5.93 -19.88
C MET A 94 1.80 -4.58 -20.02
N ARG A 95 1.06 -3.51 -20.35
CA ARG A 95 1.61 -2.14 -20.38
C ARG A 95 2.13 -1.72 -19.02
N ARG A 96 1.39 -2.03 -17.95
CA ARG A 96 1.81 -1.74 -16.58
C ARG A 96 3.06 -2.53 -16.18
N ARG A 97 3.13 -3.81 -16.53
CA ARG A 97 4.33 -4.64 -16.34
C ARG A 97 5.54 -4.07 -17.07
N LEU A 98 5.36 -3.58 -18.29
CA LEU A 98 6.44 -2.97 -19.06
C LEU A 98 6.89 -1.63 -18.46
N ASP A 99 5.96 -0.80 -18.00
CA ASP A 99 6.24 0.48 -17.33
C ASP A 99 7.02 0.28 -16.02
N LEU A 100 6.61 -0.72 -15.23
CA LEU A 100 7.35 -1.14 -14.05
C LEU A 100 8.74 -1.69 -14.41
N ALA A 101 8.86 -2.49 -15.47
CA ALA A 101 10.16 -2.96 -15.97
C ALA A 101 11.05 -1.80 -16.45
N ALA A 102 10.48 -0.82 -17.14
CA ALA A 102 11.16 0.38 -17.60
C ALA A 102 11.81 1.17 -16.44
N SER A 103 11.09 1.31 -15.32
CA SER A 103 11.63 1.95 -14.10
C SER A 103 12.86 1.23 -13.52
N MET A 104 13.00 -0.07 -13.79
CA MET A 104 14.10 -0.91 -13.28
C MET A 104 15.32 -0.97 -14.21
N VAL A 105 15.27 -0.38 -15.42
CA VAL A 105 16.37 -0.43 -16.39
C VAL A 105 17.63 0.17 -15.81
N GLY A 106 17.53 1.34 -15.17
CA GLY A 106 18.64 2.08 -14.58
C GLY A 106 19.18 1.52 -13.26
N ARG A 107 18.62 0.44 -12.73
CA ARG A 107 18.94 -0.09 -11.39
C ARG A 107 18.85 1.00 -10.30
N PRO A 108 17.68 1.69 -10.20
CA PRO A 108 17.52 2.75 -9.22
C PRO A 108 17.67 2.21 -7.80
N ALA A 109 18.26 3.02 -6.93
CA ALA A 109 18.29 2.76 -5.50
C ALA A 109 16.92 3.01 -4.86
N VAL A 110 16.16 3.97 -5.39
CA VAL A 110 14.81 4.32 -4.90
C VAL A 110 13.81 4.42 -6.06
N ILE A 111 12.65 3.79 -5.92
CA ILE A 111 11.56 3.84 -6.88
C ILE A 111 10.39 4.57 -6.24
N PHE A 112 9.96 5.66 -6.85
CA PHE A 112 8.78 6.41 -6.46
C PHE A 112 7.56 5.94 -7.26
N LEU A 113 6.52 5.50 -6.56
CA LEU A 113 5.27 5.03 -7.18
C LEU A 113 4.09 5.88 -6.69
N ASP A 114 3.52 6.69 -7.57
CA ASP A 114 2.36 7.53 -7.21
C ASP A 114 1.05 6.80 -7.51
N GLU A 115 0.32 6.40 -6.47
CA GLU A 115 -0.99 5.72 -6.55
C GLU A 115 -0.97 4.50 -7.49
N PRO A 116 -0.07 3.51 -7.25
CA PRO A 116 0.30 2.54 -8.28
C PRO A 116 -0.81 1.59 -8.71
N THR A 117 -1.85 1.42 -7.89
CA THR A 117 -2.98 0.52 -8.16
C THR A 117 -4.33 1.23 -8.26
N THR A 118 -4.33 2.57 -8.31
CA THR A 118 -5.56 3.35 -8.50
C THR A 118 -6.23 2.96 -9.82
N GLY A 119 -7.54 2.69 -9.76
CA GLY A 119 -8.36 2.34 -10.92
C GLY A 119 -8.22 0.88 -11.40
N LEU A 120 -7.43 0.04 -10.71
CA LEU A 120 -7.35 -1.40 -11.01
C LEU A 120 -8.46 -2.17 -10.30
N ASP A 121 -8.98 -3.19 -10.98
CA ASP A 121 -9.83 -4.20 -10.35
C ASP A 121 -9.02 -5.04 -9.34
N PRO A 122 -9.68 -5.74 -8.39
CA PRO A 122 -8.99 -6.45 -7.31
C PRO A 122 -7.93 -7.46 -7.79
N GLY A 123 -8.20 -8.21 -8.87
CA GLY A 123 -7.26 -9.20 -9.39
C GLY A 123 -5.99 -8.56 -9.96
N ARG A 124 -6.14 -7.45 -10.68
CA ARG A 124 -5.00 -6.67 -11.21
C ARG A 124 -4.19 -5.98 -10.12
N ARG A 125 -4.81 -5.64 -8.99
CA ARG A 125 -4.12 -5.08 -7.83
C ARG A 125 -3.13 -6.08 -7.21
N GLU A 126 -3.57 -7.32 -7.01
CA GLU A 126 -2.68 -8.38 -6.48
C GLU A 126 -1.48 -8.63 -7.38
N GLU A 127 -1.67 -8.60 -8.71
CA GLU A 127 -0.58 -8.70 -9.68
C GLU A 127 0.40 -7.53 -9.53
N ALA A 128 -0.08 -6.30 -9.49
CA ALA A 128 0.75 -5.12 -9.28
C ALA A 128 1.54 -5.19 -7.97
N TRP A 129 0.90 -5.62 -6.89
CA TRP A 129 1.56 -5.80 -5.60
C TRP A 129 2.68 -6.83 -5.65
N ARG A 130 2.47 -7.96 -6.34
CA ARG A 130 3.51 -8.97 -6.52
C ARG A 130 4.73 -8.41 -7.24
N LEU A 131 4.50 -7.60 -8.27
CA LEU A 131 5.57 -6.94 -9.03
C LEU A 131 6.32 -5.92 -8.18
N ILE A 132 5.61 -5.08 -7.40
CA ILE A 132 6.22 -4.10 -6.51
C ILE A 132 7.09 -4.79 -5.45
N ARG A 133 6.59 -5.86 -4.81
CA ARG A 133 7.39 -6.69 -3.90
C ARG A 133 8.61 -7.31 -4.58
N SER A 134 8.50 -7.65 -5.86
CA SER A 134 9.65 -8.21 -6.58
C SER A 134 10.77 -7.18 -6.73
N MET A 135 10.46 -5.88 -6.82
CA MET A 135 11.45 -4.82 -6.98
C MET A 135 12.30 -4.62 -5.72
N THR A 136 11.70 -4.76 -4.54
CA THR A 136 12.41 -4.56 -3.27
C THR A 136 13.34 -5.72 -2.90
N ARG A 137 13.07 -6.94 -3.41
CA ARG A 137 13.89 -8.13 -3.13
C ARG A 137 15.36 -8.01 -3.54
N ASP A 138 15.67 -7.17 -4.54
CA ASP A 138 17.04 -7.00 -5.03
C ASP A 138 17.77 -5.81 -4.39
N GLY A 139 17.26 -5.30 -3.26
CA GLY A 139 17.87 -4.20 -2.51
C GLY A 139 17.42 -2.80 -2.96
N GLY A 140 16.44 -2.71 -3.87
CA GLY A 140 15.79 -1.45 -4.20
C GLY A 140 14.84 -0.99 -3.10
N THR A 141 14.79 0.30 -2.81
CA THR A 141 13.79 0.90 -1.91
C THR A 141 12.59 1.37 -2.73
N VAL A 142 11.36 1.08 -2.30
CA VAL A 142 10.15 1.62 -2.93
C VAL A 142 9.51 2.61 -1.97
N LEU A 143 9.28 3.85 -2.42
CA LEU A 143 8.40 4.79 -1.76
C LEU A 143 7.14 4.93 -2.60
N LEU A 144 6.00 4.50 -2.06
CA LEU A 144 4.71 4.62 -2.71
C LEU A 144 3.78 5.56 -1.95
N THR A 145 2.92 6.25 -2.68
CA THR A 145 1.77 6.98 -2.13
C THR A 145 0.50 6.24 -2.50
N THR A 146 -0.41 6.10 -1.54
CA THR A 146 -1.69 5.44 -1.76
C THR A 146 -2.73 6.00 -0.81
N GLN A 147 -3.95 6.15 -1.31
CA GLN A 147 -5.15 6.36 -0.51
C GLN A 147 -5.78 5.04 -0.03
N TYR A 148 -5.34 3.89 -0.57
CA TYR A 148 -5.87 2.59 -0.20
C TYR A 148 -5.06 2.01 0.96
N LEU A 149 -5.65 2.01 2.16
CA LEU A 149 -4.98 1.52 3.36
C LEU A 149 -4.66 0.02 3.28
N GLU A 150 -5.46 -0.76 2.54
CA GLU A 150 -5.16 -2.16 2.21
C GLU A 150 -3.83 -2.31 1.44
N GLU A 151 -3.50 -1.37 0.55
CA GLU A 151 -2.23 -1.38 -0.18
C GLU A 151 -1.05 -1.07 0.72
N ALA A 152 -1.20 -0.07 1.60
CA ALA A 152 -0.18 0.24 2.59
C ALA A 152 0.07 -0.95 3.53
N ASP A 153 -0.99 -1.59 4.02
CA ASP A 153 -0.89 -2.77 4.88
C ASP A 153 -0.24 -3.97 4.17
N ALA A 154 -0.54 -4.13 2.87
CA ALA A 154 -0.02 -5.24 2.10
C ALA A 154 1.44 -5.05 1.70
N LEU A 155 1.89 -3.84 1.34
CA LEU A 155 3.17 -3.61 0.69
C LEU A 155 4.24 -2.97 1.59
N ALA A 156 3.86 -2.18 2.58
CA ALA A 156 4.78 -1.29 3.26
C ALA A 156 5.42 -1.95 4.49
N ASP A 157 6.74 -1.85 4.59
CA ASP A 157 7.47 -2.16 5.81
C ASP A 157 7.25 -1.06 6.87
N GLU A 158 7.20 0.20 6.43
CA GLU A 158 6.88 1.39 7.24
C GLU A 158 5.82 2.26 6.56
N ILE A 159 4.92 2.81 7.36
CA ILE A 159 3.83 3.68 6.91
C ILE A 159 3.96 5.02 7.59
N THR A 160 3.82 6.10 6.81
CA THR A 160 3.68 7.46 7.33
C THR A 160 2.32 8.00 6.91
N VAL A 161 1.49 8.33 7.89
CA VAL A 161 0.16 8.88 7.68
C VAL A 161 0.26 10.41 7.66
N ILE A 162 -0.23 11.01 6.58
CA ILE A 162 -0.23 12.45 6.37
C ILE A 162 -1.67 12.94 6.33
N ASP A 163 -1.98 13.95 7.14
CA ASP A 163 -3.23 14.70 7.07
C ASP A 163 -2.93 16.21 7.03
N ARG A 164 -3.62 16.95 6.15
CA ARG A 164 -3.46 18.40 5.94
C ARG A 164 -2.01 18.90 5.85
N GLY A 165 -1.13 18.09 5.25
CA GLY A 165 0.28 18.42 5.05
C GLY A 165 1.18 18.18 6.27
N ALA A 166 0.66 17.59 7.35
CA ALA A 166 1.42 17.20 8.53
C ALA A 166 1.46 15.68 8.68
N VAL A 167 2.58 15.16 9.20
CA VAL A 167 2.67 13.75 9.61
C VAL A 167 1.92 13.59 10.93
N ILE A 168 0.87 12.77 10.93
CA ILE A 168 0.04 12.52 12.12
C ILE A 168 0.40 11.20 12.83
N ALA A 169 1.00 10.26 12.09
CA ALA A 169 1.53 9.02 12.64
C ALA A 169 2.60 8.43 11.71
N SER A 170 3.52 7.65 12.28
CA SER A 170 4.52 6.90 11.51
C SER A 170 4.91 5.64 12.27
N GLY A 171 5.19 4.56 11.54
CA GLY A 171 5.64 3.28 12.09
C GLY A 171 5.30 2.11 11.17
N THR A 172 5.63 0.90 11.61
CA THR A 172 5.22 -0.33 10.93
C THR A 172 3.69 -0.48 10.93
N PRO A 173 3.08 -1.23 9.99
CA PRO A 173 1.65 -1.51 10.01
C PRO A 173 1.17 -2.06 11.36
N ALA A 174 1.97 -2.92 12.00
CA ALA A 174 1.67 -3.49 13.31
C ALA A 174 1.78 -2.48 14.47
N GLU A 175 2.67 -1.50 14.37
CA GLU A 175 2.75 -0.39 15.35
C GLU A 175 1.55 0.53 15.22
N LEU A 176 1.22 0.95 14.00
CA LEU A 176 0.06 1.82 13.75
C LEU A 176 -1.24 1.17 14.23
N LYS A 177 -1.42 -0.13 14.00
CA LYS A 177 -2.56 -0.90 14.52
C LYS A 177 -2.60 -1.00 16.06
N ARG A 178 -1.48 -0.80 16.75
CA ARG A 178 -1.45 -0.75 18.22
C ARG A 178 -1.77 0.63 18.78
N VAL A 179 -1.51 1.71 18.02
CA VAL A 179 -1.73 3.10 18.46
C VAL A 179 -3.19 3.38 18.83
N THR A 180 -4.16 2.76 18.16
CA THR A 180 -5.59 2.94 18.47
C THR A 180 -6.11 2.12 19.65
N GLY A 181 -5.22 1.44 20.38
CA GLY A 181 -5.55 0.93 21.70
C GLY A 181 -6.47 -0.29 21.67
N GLY A 182 -5.97 -1.35 21.03
CA GLY A 182 -6.29 -2.74 21.37
C GLY A 182 -6.95 -3.56 20.25
N GLN A 183 -7.08 -4.85 20.51
CA GLN A 183 -7.67 -5.82 19.57
C GLN A 183 -9.16 -5.49 19.36
N THR A 184 -9.77 -6.00 18.28
CA THR A 184 -11.19 -5.90 18.01
C THR A 184 -11.80 -7.29 18.07
N ILE A 185 -12.82 -7.47 18.90
CA ILE A 185 -13.65 -8.67 18.87
C ILE A 185 -14.64 -8.51 17.72
N VAL A 186 -14.72 -9.51 16.86
CA VAL A 186 -15.67 -9.56 15.74
C VAL A 186 -16.56 -10.78 15.86
N VAL A 187 -17.86 -10.58 15.75
CA VAL A 187 -18.89 -11.63 15.82
C VAL A 187 -19.75 -11.57 14.58
N ARG A 188 -19.93 -12.72 13.91
CA ARG A 188 -21.00 -12.97 12.94
C ARG A 188 -22.00 -13.97 13.56
N PRO A 189 -23.21 -13.56 13.95
CA PRO A 189 -24.23 -14.51 14.37
C PRO A 189 -24.70 -15.37 13.19
N ARG A 190 -25.12 -16.62 13.46
CA ARG A 190 -25.77 -17.48 12.43
C ARG A 190 -27.12 -16.93 11.98
N ASP A 191 -27.80 -16.24 12.90
CA ASP A 191 -29.05 -15.53 12.64
C ASP A 191 -28.77 -14.02 12.58
N PRO A 192 -28.81 -13.38 11.39
CA PRO A 192 -28.64 -11.93 11.25
C PRO A 192 -29.67 -11.10 12.03
N GLY A 193 -30.82 -11.67 12.41
CA GLY A 193 -31.80 -10.99 13.25
C GLY A 193 -31.31 -10.70 14.67
N ARG A 194 -30.27 -11.40 15.14
CA ARG A 194 -29.70 -11.26 16.50
C ARG A 194 -28.57 -10.24 16.60
N LEU A 195 -28.25 -9.50 15.52
CA LEU A 195 -27.13 -8.52 15.51
C LEU A 195 -27.22 -7.48 16.63
N ILE A 196 -28.43 -6.99 16.94
CA ILE A 196 -28.64 -5.99 17.99
C ILE A 196 -28.29 -6.58 19.37
N GLU A 197 -28.66 -7.84 19.62
CA GLU A 197 -28.34 -8.52 20.88
C GLU A 197 -26.83 -8.81 20.99
N VAL A 198 -26.20 -9.22 19.90
CA VAL A 198 -24.75 -9.39 19.82
C VAL A 198 -24.03 -8.08 20.12
N ALA A 199 -24.47 -6.97 19.51
CA ALA A 199 -23.93 -5.63 19.79
C ALA A 199 -24.09 -5.25 21.26
N ALA A 200 -25.23 -5.52 21.88
CA ALA A 200 -25.44 -5.26 23.31
C ALA A 200 -24.49 -6.07 24.19
N ILE A 201 -24.24 -7.35 23.86
CA ILE A 201 -23.26 -8.19 24.58
C ILE A 201 -21.85 -7.60 24.43
N LEU A 202 -21.44 -7.27 23.21
CA LEU A 202 -20.13 -6.68 22.93
C LEU A 202 -19.91 -5.35 23.64
N ASN A 203 -20.95 -4.49 23.68
CA ASN A 203 -20.92 -3.23 24.44
C ASN A 203 -20.71 -3.48 25.93
N ALA A 204 -21.42 -4.46 26.50
CA ALA A 204 -21.34 -4.77 27.91
C ALA A 204 -20.02 -5.42 28.32
N VAL A 205 -19.30 -6.06 27.39
CA VAL A 205 -17.98 -6.66 27.64
C VAL A 205 -16.86 -5.64 27.49
N SER A 206 -16.91 -4.82 26.44
CA SER A 206 -15.84 -3.87 26.12
C SER A 206 -15.97 -2.52 26.81
N GLY A 207 -17.18 -2.15 27.24
CA GLY A 207 -17.51 -0.79 27.69
C GLY A 207 -17.49 0.26 26.57
N ARG A 208 -17.38 -0.15 25.30
CA ARG A 208 -17.36 0.71 24.11
C ARG A 208 -18.55 0.41 23.22
N ALA A 209 -18.90 1.34 22.33
CA ALA A 209 -19.94 1.11 21.34
C ALA A 209 -19.43 0.17 20.24
N ALA A 210 -20.17 -0.90 20.00
CA ALA A 210 -19.93 -1.83 18.92
C ALA A 210 -20.40 -1.21 17.59
N GLU A 211 -19.61 -1.45 16.55
CA GLU A 211 -19.84 -0.98 15.20
C GLU A 211 -20.19 -2.15 14.28
N THR A 212 -20.84 -1.84 13.16
CA THR A 212 -21.29 -2.83 12.18
C THR A 212 -20.45 -2.69 10.91
N PRO A 213 -19.22 -3.26 10.85
CA PRO A 213 -18.32 -3.07 9.72
C PRO A 213 -18.86 -3.69 8.42
N ARG A 214 -19.78 -4.67 8.52
CA ARG A 214 -20.50 -5.28 7.39
C ARG A 214 -21.93 -5.60 7.82
N ARG A 215 -22.84 -5.78 6.85
CA ARG A 215 -24.29 -5.94 7.08
C ARG A 215 -24.67 -7.07 8.06
N ASP A 216 -23.80 -8.04 8.26
CA ASP A 216 -23.99 -9.26 9.06
C ASP A 216 -22.94 -9.45 10.17
N VAL A 217 -22.11 -8.44 10.43
CA VAL A 217 -20.98 -8.54 11.36
C VAL A 217 -21.00 -7.39 12.35
N VAL A 218 -20.77 -7.67 13.63
CA VAL A 218 -20.57 -6.67 14.67
C VAL A 218 -19.16 -6.77 15.21
N GLY A 219 -18.48 -5.63 15.35
CA GLY A 219 -17.15 -5.53 15.93
C GLY A 219 -17.13 -4.56 17.10
N VAL A 220 -16.28 -4.81 18.10
CA VAL A 220 -16.01 -3.82 19.15
C VAL A 220 -14.53 -3.80 19.50
N PRO A 221 -13.89 -2.62 19.59
CA PRO A 221 -12.52 -2.53 20.06
C PRO A 221 -12.47 -2.88 21.56
N VAL A 222 -11.51 -3.69 21.94
CA VAL A 222 -11.18 -4.10 23.30
C VAL A 222 -9.77 -3.65 23.63
N GLY A 223 -9.52 -3.21 24.86
CA GLY A 223 -8.21 -2.73 25.29
C GLY A 223 -7.17 -3.85 25.45
N GLU A 224 -6.19 -3.63 26.32
CA GLU A 224 -5.09 -4.60 26.56
C GLU A 224 -5.59 -5.97 27.08
N ASP A 225 -6.75 -6.02 27.74
CA ASP A 225 -7.39 -7.25 28.24
C ASP A 225 -8.26 -7.97 27.16
N GLY A 226 -7.86 -7.88 25.89
CA GLY A 226 -8.65 -8.39 24.76
C GLY A 226 -8.97 -9.89 24.84
N GLU A 227 -8.04 -10.70 25.36
CA GLU A 227 -8.24 -12.14 25.54
C GLU A 227 -9.32 -12.45 26.60
N ARG A 228 -9.33 -11.70 27.69
CA ARG A 228 -10.33 -11.85 28.76
C ARG A 228 -11.69 -11.39 28.29
N ALA A 229 -11.74 -10.26 27.58
CA ALA A 229 -12.96 -9.78 26.94
C ALA A 229 -13.51 -10.82 25.94
N PHE A 230 -12.63 -11.43 25.12
CA PHE A 230 -13.02 -12.47 24.18
C PHE A 230 -13.63 -13.70 24.88
N ALA A 231 -13.01 -14.19 25.95
CA ALA A 231 -13.54 -15.30 26.73
C ALA A 231 -14.91 -14.99 27.35
N GLU A 232 -15.10 -13.78 27.90
CA GLU A 232 -16.38 -13.33 28.43
C GLU A 232 -17.45 -13.21 27.33
N THR A 233 -17.07 -12.72 26.14
CA THR A 233 -17.98 -12.69 24.98
C THR A 233 -18.45 -14.09 24.60
N VAL A 234 -17.56 -15.08 24.53
CA VAL A 234 -17.93 -16.49 24.28
C VAL A 234 -18.97 -16.96 25.29
N HIS A 235 -18.71 -16.74 26.58
CA HIS A 235 -19.61 -17.19 27.65
C HIS A 235 -21.00 -16.54 27.57
N ARG A 236 -21.07 -15.22 27.32
CA ARG A 236 -22.34 -14.50 27.21
C ARG A 236 -23.15 -14.87 25.97
N LEU A 237 -22.49 -15.12 24.84
CA LEU A 237 -23.15 -15.58 23.62
C LEU A 237 -23.78 -16.96 23.83
N GLU A 238 -23.06 -17.86 24.51
CA GLU A 238 -23.58 -19.19 24.87
C GLU A 238 -24.77 -19.10 25.82
N ALA A 239 -24.67 -18.31 26.89
CA ALA A 239 -25.76 -18.11 27.85
C ALA A 239 -27.03 -17.51 27.22
N ALA A 240 -26.88 -16.67 26.20
CA ALA A 240 -27.98 -16.09 25.43
C ALA A 240 -28.52 -17.01 24.32
N GLY A 241 -27.93 -18.21 24.14
CA GLY A 241 -28.29 -19.15 23.08
C GLY A 241 -28.03 -18.63 21.67
N ILE A 242 -27.05 -17.72 21.51
CA ILE A 242 -26.72 -17.11 20.21
C ILE A 242 -25.67 -17.96 19.52
N GLY A 243 -26.07 -18.70 18.49
CA GLY A 243 -25.13 -19.41 17.62
C GLY A 243 -24.33 -18.44 16.75
N VAL A 244 -23.01 -18.62 16.70
CA VAL A 244 -22.10 -17.83 15.85
C VAL A 244 -21.64 -18.62 14.62
N ALA A 245 -21.50 -17.91 13.51
CA ALA A 245 -20.85 -18.39 12.30
C ALA A 245 -19.35 -18.05 12.31
N GLU A 246 -19.00 -16.89 12.87
CA GLU A 246 -17.61 -16.46 13.07
C GLU A 246 -17.49 -15.72 14.41
N LEU A 247 -16.42 -15.98 15.13
CA LEU A 247 -16.02 -15.24 16.32
C LEU A 247 -14.50 -15.14 16.33
N SER A 248 -13.95 -13.93 16.26
CA SER A 248 -12.50 -13.71 16.16
C SER A 248 -12.04 -12.50 16.97
N LEU A 249 -10.78 -12.55 17.39
CA LEU A 249 -10.05 -11.46 18.02
C LEU A 249 -8.95 -11.05 17.04
N ARG A 250 -9.04 -9.85 16.47
CA ARG A 250 -8.09 -9.36 15.45
C ARG A 250 -7.48 -8.04 15.85
N LEU A 251 -6.35 -7.67 15.27
CA LEU A 251 -5.89 -6.28 15.34
C LEU A 251 -6.83 -5.39 14.50
N PRO A 252 -6.97 -4.10 14.86
CA PRO A 252 -7.78 -3.17 14.08
C PRO A 252 -7.23 -3.04 12.66
N SER A 253 -8.10 -2.70 11.71
CA SER A 253 -7.64 -2.39 10.35
C SER A 253 -6.93 -1.03 10.33
N LEU A 254 -6.13 -0.78 9.28
CA LEU A 254 -5.57 0.56 9.10
C LEU A 254 -6.67 1.62 8.88
N ASP A 255 -7.83 1.25 8.32
CA ASP A 255 -8.98 2.17 8.20
C ASP A 255 -9.49 2.65 9.57
N GLU A 256 -9.64 1.72 10.51
CA GLU A 256 -10.03 2.02 11.90
C GLU A 256 -8.95 2.89 12.58
N VAL A 257 -7.67 2.62 12.30
CA VAL A 257 -6.54 3.44 12.76
C VAL A 257 -6.63 4.87 12.23
N PHE A 258 -6.83 5.02 10.93
CA PHE A 258 -6.90 6.31 10.26
C PHE A 258 -8.08 7.15 10.76
N LEU A 259 -9.26 6.55 10.92
CA LEU A 259 -10.45 7.23 11.47
C LEU A 259 -10.20 7.75 12.89
N THR A 260 -9.53 6.97 13.74
CA THR A 260 -9.22 7.39 15.11
C THR A 260 -8.20 8.54 15.13
N LEU A 261 -7.12 8.41 14.34
CA LEU A 261 -6.07 9.42 14.27
C LEU A 261 -6.58 10.76 13.71
N THR A 262 -7.43 10.72 12.69
CA THR A 262 -8.02 11.93 12.09
C THR A 262 -9.16 12.51 12.94
N GLY A 263 -9.95 11.66 13.62
CA GLY A 263 -10.98 12.07 14.57
C GLY A 263 -10.41 12.85 15.77
N HIS A 264 -9.31 12.38 16.36
CA HIS A 264 -8.61 13.09 17.45
C HIS A 264 -7.98 14.41 16.99
N HIS A 265 -7.63 14.54 15.71
CA HIS A 265 -7.12 15.79 15.16
C HIS A 265 -8.23 16.85 15.01
N ALA A 266 -9.43 16.44 14.61
CA ALA A 266 -10.60 17.32 14.54
C ALA A 266 -11.00 17.85 15.93
N GLU A 267 -10.88 17.03 16.98
CA GLU A 267 -11.15 17.44 18.37
C GLU A 267 -10.08 18.40 18.93
N LYS A 268 -8.80 18.20 18.57
CA LYS A 268 -7.70 19.08 19.01
C LYS A 268 -7.70 20.47 18.37
N GLU A 269 -8.24 20.61 17.15
CA GLU A 269 -8.38 21.92 16.50
C GLU A 269 -9.63 22.68 16.96
N ALA A 270 -10.61 22.00 17.55
CA ALA A 270 -11.83 22.60 18.09
C ALA A 270 -11.68 23.10 19.54
N ALA A 271 -10.51 22.89 20.17
CA ALA A 271 -10.16 23.31 21.53
C ALA A 271 -9.18 24.49 21.52
#